data_AF-A0A4S2L340-F1
#
_entry.id   AF-A0A4S2L340-F1
#
_cell.length_a   1.000
_cell.length_b   1.000
_cell.length_c   1.000
_cell.angle_alpha   90.00
_cell.angle_beta   90.00
_cell.angle_gamma   90.00
#
_symmetry.space_group_name_H-M   'P 1'
#
loop_
_entity.id
_entity.type
_entity.pdbx_description
1 polymer ?
#
loop_
_entity_poly.entity_id
_entity_poly.type
_entity_poly.pdbx_seq_one_letter_code
_entity_poly.pdbx_strand_id
1 'polypeptide(L)'
;MFACARFRRFTLLTPNRFYFSASHAINLQPVGQLQSPSDAPYEPGQLFLHKHFGYRGVVLQSWPAKLFDRNVLSLRATELKTHEYKKEDGSNLNVYQVLTDQRDTDLCNSALKPGITFLPDDKRIFNTIYIVAGMDYVFHDDIIPYVSNDPIPIKNEYLQEFLIWTADRDPPLVPTDNLRRWIETRRQSLEVTTVHREVTEGIRTTTIPFFMGRRLVGVSGSSMQAMWNNEREEPH
;
A
#
# COMPACT_ATOMS: atom_id res chain seq x y z
N MET A 1 -6.47 -23.45 2.19
CA MET A 1 -5.70 -23.04 3.37
C MET A 1 -4.28 -22.80 2.90
N PHE A 2 -3.73 -21.60 3.10
CA PHE A 2 -2.35 -21.28 2.71
C PHE A 2 -1.51 -20.98 3.94
N ALA A 3 -0.22 -21.29 3.87
CA ALA A 3 0.67 -21.19 5.01
C ALA A 3 1.83 -20.22 4.73
N CYS A 4 2.16 -19.41 5.73
CA CYS A 4 3.32 -18.51 5.70
C CYS A 4 4.50 -19.18 6.42
N ALA A 5 5.68 -19.18 5.78
CA ALA A 5 6.90 -19.71 6.38
C ALA A 5 7.52 -18.67 7.34
N ARG A 6 7.56 -18.99 8.63
CA ARG A 6 8.13 -18.10 9.65
C ARG A 6 9.65 -18.32 9.75
N PHE A 7 10.45 -17.42 9.17
CA PHE A 7 11.89 -17.40 9.44
C PHE A 7 12.17 -16.72 10.77
N ARG A 8 12.59 -17.47 11.79
CA ARG A 8 13.14 -16.90 13.02
C ARG A 8 14.54 -16.37 12.72
N ARG A 9 14.71 -15.05 12.73
CA ARG A 9 16.02 -14.39 12.69
C ARG A 9 16.73 -14.65 14.02
N PHE A 10 17.82 -15.42 14.00
CA PHE A 10 18.79 -15.42 15.11
C PHE A 10 19.82 -14.33 14.85
N THR A 11 20.07 -13.50 15.85
CA THR A 11 21.20 -12.57 15.89
C THR A 11 22.49 -13.35 15.83
N LEU A 12 23.24 -13.19 14.74
CA LEU A 12 24.56 -13.79 14.59
C LEU A 12 25.56 -13.02 15.45
N LEU A 13 25.91 -13.59 16.61
CA LEU A 13 27.17 -13.30 17.27
C LEU A 13 28.16 -14.44 16.97
N THR A 14 29.27 -14.04 16.36
CA THR A 14 30.56 -14.75 16.16
C THR A 14 30.68 -15.78 15.03
N PRO A 15 31.87 -15.84 14.37
CA PRO A 15 32.11 -16.71 13.24
C PRO A 15 32.74 -18.02 13.71
N ASN A 16 32.12 -19.16 13.45
CA ASN A 16 32.87 -20.39 13.19
C ASN A 16 32.00 -21.49 12.55
N ARG A 17 32.50 -21.97 11.40
CA ARG A 17 32.22 -23.26 10.73
C ARG A 17 30.73 -23.62 10.54
N PHE A 18 30.23 -23.30 9.35
CA PHE A 18 28.97 -23.84 8.83
C PHE A 18 29.08 -25.35 8.56
N TYR A 19 28.58 -26.16 9.48
CA TYR A 19 27.93 -27.41 9.12
C TYR A 19 26.48 -27.07 8.78
N PHE A 20 26.08 -27.24 7.52
CA PHE A 20 24.66 -27.24 7.16
C PHE A 20 24.03 -28.50 7.78
N SER A 21 23.49 -28.38 8.99
CA SER A 21 22.60 -29.38 9.56
C SER A 21 21.26 -29.28 8.85
N ALA A 22 21.04 -30.18 7.90
CA ALA A 22 19.77 -30.38 7.23
C ALA A 22 18.74 -31.00 8.19
N SER A 23 18.06 -30.18 9.02
CA SER A 23 16.84 -30.57 9.76
C SER A 23 16.28 -29.44 10.63
N HIS A 24 16.02 -28.26 10.08
CA HIS A 24 15.05 -27.35 10.71
C HIS A 24 13.75 -27.46 9.92
N ALA A 25 12.79 -28.23 10.46
CA ALA A 25 11.48 -28.37 9.86
C ALA A 25 10.87 -26.98 9.66
N ILE A 26 10.57 -26.62 8.40
CA ILE A 26 9.84 -25.41 8.07
C ILE A 26 8.43 -25.57 8.66
N ASN A 27 8.17 -24.90 9.78
CA ASN A 27 6.85 -24.91 10.40
C ASN A 27 5.96 -23.91 9.67
N LEU A 28 5.09 -24.45 8.83
CA LEU A 28 4.09 -23.72 8.06
C LEU A 28 2.88 -23.43 8.97
N GLN A 29 2.60 -22.16 9.25
CA GLN A 29 1.41 -21.77 10.00
C GLN A 29 0.28 -21.35 9.05
N PRO A 30 -0.93 -21.93 9.15
CA PRO A 30 -2.06 -21.52 8.35
C PRO A 30 -2.47 -20.09 8.75
N VAL A 31 -2.54 -19.19 7.77
CA VAL A 31 -2.92 -17.78 8.00
C VAL A 31 -4.37 -17.50 7.60
N GLY A 32 -4.93 -18.31 6.70
CA GLY A 32 -6.28 -18.11 6.20
C GLY A 32 -6.61 -18.96 4.96
N GLN A 33 -7.75 -18.64 4.35
CA GLN A 33 -8.26 -19.25 3.13
C GLN A 33 -8.48 -18.16 2.08
N LEU A 34 -7.87 -18.31 0.90
CA LEU A 34 -8.09 -17.39 -0.22
C LEU A 34 -9.55 -17.41 -0.65
N GLN A 35 -10.02 -16.23 -1.04
CA GLN A 35 -11.28 -16.01 -1.72
C GLN A 35 -11.01 -15.77 -3.21
N SER A 36 -12.03 -15.96 -4.03
CA SER A 36 -11.96 -15.56 -5.44
C SER A 36 -11.86 -14.03 -5.54
N PRO A 37 -11.06 -13.49 -6.47
CA PRO A 37 -11.09 -12.07 -6.78
C PRO A 37 -12.51 -11.61 -7.13
N SER A 38 -12.88 -10.41 -6.70
CA SER A 38 -14.16 -9.76 -6.98
C SER A 38 -13.94 -8.60 -7.94
N ASP A 39 -14.84 -8.37 -8.89
CA ASP A 39 -14.85 -7.16 -9.73
C ASP A 39 -15.40 -5.93 -8.98
N ALA A 40 -16.21 -6.15 -7.93
CA ALA A 40 -16.73 -5.10 -7.08
C ALA A 40 -15.66 -4.60 -6.10
N PRO A 41 -15.69 -3.32 -5.70
CA PRO A 41 -14.73 -2.79 -4.75
C PRO A 41 -14.72 -3.56 -3.43
N TYR A 42 -13.53 -3.85 -2.90
CA TYR A 42 -13.41 -4.48 -1.58
C TYR A 42 -13.82 -3.52 -0.46
N GLU A 43 -14.59 -4.04 0.49
CA GLU A 43 -15.02 -3.31 1.68
C GLU A 43 -13.88 -3.14 2.69
N PRO A 44 -13.91 -2.07 3.52
CA PRO A 44 -13.02 -1.94 4.67
C PRO A 44 -13.07 -3.19 5.56
N GLY A 45 -11.89 -3.62 6.03
CA GLY A 45 -11.73 -4.86 6.78
C GLY A 45 -11.39 -6.09 5.94
N GLN A 46 -11.49 -6.02 4.61
CA GLN A 46 -11.06 -7.10 3.73
C GLN A 46 -9.58 -7.39 3.92
N LEU A 47 -9.25 -8.63 4.29
CA LEU A 47 -7.88 -9.11 4.34
C LEU A 47 -7.42 -9.50 2.93
N PHE A 48 -6.15 -9.23 2.62
CA PHE A 48 -5.59 -9.57 1.32
C PHE A 48 -4.10 -9.90 1.38
N LEU A 49 -3.65 -10.66 0.38
CA LEU A 49 -2.24 -10.80 0.02
C LEU A 49 -1.97 -9.93 -1.20
N HIS A 50 -0.89 -9.15 -1.16
CA HIS A 50 -0.45 -8.40 -2.33
C HIS A 50 0.10 -9.36 -3.38
N LYS A 51 -0.41 -9.31 -4.60
CA LYS A 51 -0.10 -10.25 -5.69
C LYS A 51 1.40 -10.30 -6.02
N HIS A 52 2.03 -9.13 -6.15
CA HIS A 52 3.44 -9.01 -6.51
C HIS A 52 4.40 -9.10 -5.31
N PHE A 53 4.10 -8.38 -4.22
CA PHE A 53 4.99 -8.32 -3.06
C PHE A 53 4.76 -9.41 -2.00
N GLY A 54 3.62 -10.11 -2.05
CA GLY A 54 3.32 -11.22 -1.15
C GLY A 54 3.04 -10.85 0.32
N TYR A 55 3.00 -9.56 0.67
CA TYR A 55 2.69 -9.13 2.04
C TYR A 55 1.19 -9.26 2.34
N ARG A 56 0.85 -9.49 3.61
CA ARG A 56 -0.54 -9.43 4.11
C ARG A 56 -0.93 -8.00 4.44
N GLY A 57 -2.18 -7.65 4.17
CA GLY A 57 -2.74 -6.38 4.60
C GLY A 57 -4.24 -6.45 4.85
N VAL A 58 -4.79 -5.32 5.28
CA VAL A 58 -6.23 -5.10 5.44
C VAL A 58 -6.64 -3.77 4.82
N VAL A 59 -7.76 -3.76 4.11
CA VAL A 59 -8.34 -2.56 3.50
C VAL A 59 -8.90 -1.63 4.55
N LEU A 60 -8.60 -0.33 4.46
CA LEU A 60 -9.17 0.72 5.32
C LEU A 60 -10.26 1.53 4.61
N GLN A 61 -10.02 1.86 3.34
CA GLN A 61 -10.94 2.63 2.50
C GLN A 61 -10.52 2.48 1.03
N SER A 62 -11.44 2.86 0.13
CA SER A 62 -11.19 2.88 -1.31
C SER A 62 -11.83 4.09 -1.97
N TRP A 63 -11.32 4.47 -3.13
CA TRP A 63 -11.89 5.50 -4.00
C TRP A 63 -11.50 5.24 -5.46
N PRO A 64 -12.28 5.76 -6.42
CA PRO A 64 -11.94 5.68 -7.83
C PRO A 64 -10.80 6.66 -8.18
N ALA A 65 -9.89 6.23 -9.05
CA ALA A 65 -8.82 7.03 -9.63
C ALA A 65 -8.71 6.83 -11.15
N LYS A 66 -7.98 7.71 -11.82
CA LYS A 66 -7.68 7.61 -13.25
C LYS A 66 -6.33 6.95 -13.51
N LEU A 67 -6.34 5.83 -14.24
CA LEU A 67 -5.15 5.13 -14.71
C LEU A 67 -4.74 5.63 -16.10
N PHE A 68 -3.51 6.13 -16.21
CA PHE A 68 -2.85 6.40 -17.47
C PHE A 68 -1.80 5.33 -17.71
N ASP A 69 -2.22 4.25 -18.37
CA ASP A 69 -1.33 3.17 -18.79
C ASP A 69 -0.72 3.50 -20.15
N ARG A 70 0.56 3.87 -20.17
CA ARG A 70 1.26 4.31 -21.38
C ARG A 70 1.28 3.22 -22.45
N ASN A 71 1.35 1.94 -22.07
CA ASN A 71 1.38 0.84 -23.02
C ASN A 71 0.02 0.71 -23.72
N VAL A 72 -1.08 0.76 -22.97
CA VAL A 72 -2.44 0.71 -23.54
C VAL A 72 -2.72 1.94 -24.39
N LEU A 73 -2.37 3.12 -23.89
CA LEU A 73 -2.58 4.39 -24.60
C LEU A 73 -1.79 4.45 -25.91
N SER A 74 -0.54 3.98 -25.93
CA SER A 74 0.29 3.96 -27.14
C SER A 74 -0.26 3.03 -28.23
N LEU A 75 -0.84 1.89 -27.83
CA LEU A 75 -1.52 0.99 -28.76
C LEU A 75 -2.72 1.69 -29.42
N ARG A 76 -3.57 2.35 -28.62
CA ARG A 76 -4.74 3.08 -29.13
C ARG A 76 -4.37 4.26 -30.03
N ALA A 77 -3.32 5.01 -29.69
CA ALA A 77 -2.84 6.13 -30.51
C ALA A 77 -2.39 5.65 -31.91
N THR A 78 -1.76 4.48 -31.97
CA THR A 78 -1.34 3.85 -33.24
C THR A 78 -2.55 3.47 -34.10
N GLU A 79 -3.62 2.96 -33.49
CA GLU A 79 -4.88 2.64 -34.18
C GLU A 79 -5.62 3.90 -34.69
N LEU A 80 -5.62 4.98 -33.91
CA LEU A 80 -6.41 6.18 -34.17
C LEU A 80 -5.65 7.27 -34.96
N LYS A 81 -4.36 7.09 -35.26
CA LYS A 81 -3.47 8.09 -35.91
C LYS A 81 -3.46 9.45 -35.21
N THR A 82 -3.64 9.47 -33.89
CA THR A 82 -3.61 10.70 -33.07
C THR A 82 -2.36 10.73 -32.21
N HIS A 83 -1.72 11.90 -32.09
CA HIS A 83 -0.43 12.07 -31.40
C HIS A 83 -0.54 12.73 -30.01
N GLU A 84 -1.74 12.95 -29.48
CA GLU A 84 -1.94 13.60 -28.18
C GLU A 84 -2.87 12.78 -27.28
N TYR A 85 -2.41 12.53 -26.05
CA TYR A 85 -3.20 11.88 -25.00
C TYR A 85 -4.00 12.93 -24.24
N LYS A 86 -5.31 12.77 -24.17
CA LYS A 86 -6.20 13.64 -23.39
C LYS A 86 -6.43 13.04 -22.01
N LYS A 87 -6.76 13.92 -21.05
CA LYS A 87 -7.11 13.53 -19.66
C LYS A 87 -8.28 12.52 -19.61
N GLU A 88 -9.11 12.50 -20.64
CA GLU A 88 -10.27 11.62 -20.82
C GLU A 88 -9.88 10.16 -21.16
N ASP A 89 -8.66 9.94 -21.66
CA ASP A 89 -8.20 8.63 -22.12
C ASP A 89 -7.89 7.66 -20.98
N GLY A 90 -7.79 8.17 -19.74
CA GLY A 90 -7.49 7.37 -18.56
C GLY A 90 -8.66 6.44 -18.17
N SER A 91 -8.35 5.15 -17.99
CA SER A 91 -9.33 4.18 -17.50
C SER A 91 -9.58 4.37 -16.00
N ASN A 92 -10.76 3.95 -15.53
CA ASN A 92 -11.06 4.00 -14.10
C ASN A 92 -10.42 2.79 -13.40
N LEU A 93 -9.90 3.01 -12.20
CA LEU A 93 -9.41 1.95 -11.30
C LEU A 93 -9.82 2.28 -9.86
N ASN A 94 -9.88 1.28 -8.98
CA ASN A 94 -10.05 1.51 -7.54
C ASN A 94 -8.70 1.45 -6.83
N VAL A 95 -8.38 2.53 -6.11
CA VAL A 95 -7.22 2.61 -5.22
C VAL A 95 -7.69 2.33 -3.81
N TYR A 96 -6.92 1.52 -3.09
CA TYR A 96 -7.17 1.15 -1.71
C TYR A 96 -6.10 1.72 -0.82
N GLN A 97 -6.48 2.35 0.29
CA GLN A 97 -5.56 2.57 1.40
C GLN A 97 -5.63 1.37 2.34
N VAL A 98 -4.46 0.88 2.75
CA VAL A 98 -4.36 -0.38 3.49
C VAL A 98 -3.42 -0.25 4.68
N LEU A 99 -3.60 -1.12 5.68
CA LEU A 99 -2.56 -1.43 6.65
C LEU A 99 -1.79 -2.67 6.17
N THR A 100 -0.47 -2.65 6.36
CA THR A 100 0.41 -3.79 6.07
C THR A 100 0.75 -4.56 7.34
N ASP A 101 0.98 -5.86 7.22
CA ASP A 101 1.40 -6.71 8.32
C ASP A 101 2.90 -6.53 8.58
N GLN A 102 3.23 -6.04 9.78
CA GLN A 102 4.59 -5.76 10.19
C GLN A 102 5.50 -6.99 10.10
N ARG A 103 4.97 -8.20 10.32
CA ARG A 103 5.78 -9.43 10.27
C ARG A 103 6.26 -9.71 8.85
N ASP A 104 5.57 -9.23 7.83
CA ASP A 104 5.96 -9.39 6.43
C ASP A 104 6.88 -8.25 5.98
N THR A 105 6.58 -7.02 6.40
CA THR A 105 7.43 -5.85 6.07
C THR A 105 8.80 -5.93 6.73
N ASP A 106 8.91 -6.48 7.94
CA ASP A 106 10.19 -6.65 8.65
C ASP A 106 11.12 -7.69 8.00
N LEU A 107 10.57 -8.59 7.16
CA LEU A 107 11.36 -9.53 6.36
C LEU A 107 12.03 -8.84 5.17
N CYS A 108 11.46 -7.73 4.72
CA CYS A 108 12.05 -6.91 3.67
C CYS A 108 13.28 -6.21 4.24
N ASN A 109 14.49 -6.62 3.81
CA ASN A 109 15.75 -5.99 4.20
C ASN A 109 15.96 -4.60 3.56
N SER A 110 14.89 -3.88 3.26
CA SER A 110 14.95 -2.55 2.66
C SER A 110 15.32 -1.51 3.72
N ALA A 111 16.20 -0.58 3.35
CA ALA A 111 16.46 0.61 4.16
C ALA A 111 15.24 1.56 4.20
N LEU A 112 14.30 1.40 3.25
CA LEU A 112 13.06 2.17 3.18
C LEU A 112 11.99 1.52 4.03
N LYS A 113 11.49 2.24 5.04
CA LYS A 113 10.30 1.82 5.80
C LYS A 113 9.06 2.05 4.92
N PRO A 114 8.23 1.02 4.67
CA PRO A 114 6.97 1.22 3.97
C PRO A 114 6.06 2.13 4.80
N GLY A 115 5.50 3.14 4.14
CA GLY A 115 4.63 4.12 4.78
C GLY A 115 4.20 5.24 3.85
N ILE A 116 3.14 5.94 4.26
CA ILE A 116 2.62 7.09 3.52
C ILE A 116 3.21 8.37 4.09
N THR A 117 3.74 9.22 3.21
CA THR A 117 4.48 10.42 3.59
C THR A 117 3.65 11.69 3.39
N PHE A 118 3.60 12.62 4.34
CA PHE A 118 2.96 13.93 4.14
C PHE A 118 3.60 15.02 5.00
N LEU A 119 3.23 16.27 4.73
CA LEU A 119 3.62 17.45 5.50
C LEU A 119 2.49 17.89 6.42
N PRO A 120 2.79 18.31 7.65
CA PRO A 120 1.79 18.86 8.55
C PRO A 120 1.34 20.23 8.04
N ASP A 121 0.11 20.63 8.36
CA ASP A 121 -0.44 21.97 8.06
C ASP A 121 0.06 23.05 9.05
N ASP A 122 1.01 22.71 9.93
CA ASP A 122 1.47 23.61 10.98
C ASP A 122 2.31 24.77 10.40
N LYS A 123 1.83 26.00 10.62
CA LYS A 123 2.49 27.27 10.29
C LYS A 123 3.82 27.51 11.01
N ARG A 124 4.28 26.56 11.83
CA ARG A 124 5.54 26.67 12.58
C ARG A 124 6.65 26.05 11.77
N ILE A 125 7.70 26.83 11.56
CA ILE A 125 8.97 26.44 10.96
C ILE A 125 9.42 25.13 11.61
N PHE A 126 9.39 23.99 10.90
CA PHE A 126 10.44 22.96 10.86
C PHE A 126 10.15 21.92 9.77
N ASN A 127 11.23 21.42 9.15
CA ASN A 127 11.31 20.51 8.00
C ASN A 127 10.82 19.06 8.29
N THR A 128 9.83 18.86 9.14
CA THR A 128 9.45 17.50 9.57
C THR A 128 8.47 16.88 8.57
N ILE A 129 8.98 15.94 7.79
CA ILE A 129 8.19 15.03 6.99
C ILE A 129 7.58 13.97 7.92
N TYR A 130 6.26 13.79 7.88
CA TYR A 130 5.58 12.72 8.61
C TYR A 130 5.45 11.49 7.72
N ILE A 131 5.82 10.33 8.26
CA ILE A 131 5.65 9.04 7.60
C ILE A 131 4.73 8.21 8.50
N VAL A 132 3.61 7.78 7.96
CA VAL A 132 2.73 6.80 8.61
C VAL A 132 3.21 5.43 8.18
N ALA A 133 4.05 4.84 9.01
CA ALA A 133 4.62 3.52 8.76
C ALA A 133 3.51 2.45 8.75
N GLY A 134 3.72 1.35 8.02
CA GLY A 134 2.74 0.26 8.01
C GLY A 134 1.42 0.59 7.30
N MET A 135 1.37 1.69 6.55
CA MET A 135 0.32 2.02 5.59
C MET A 135 0.87 1.96 4.16
N ASP A 136 0.01 1.61 3.21
CA ASP A 136 0.32 1.61 1.79
C ASP A 136 -0.93 1.96 0.96
N TYR A 137 -0.75 2.19 -0.34
CA TYR A 137 -1.83 2.16 -1.32
C TYR A 137 -1.76 0.85 -2.10
N VAL A 138 -2.88 0.27 -2.51
CA VAL A 138 -2.90 -0.94 -3.34
C VAL A 138 -3.91 -0.77 -4.45
N PHE A 139 -3.68 -1.39 -5.60
CA PHE A 139 -4.62 -1.38 -6.71
C PHE A 139 -5.47 -2.64 -6.71
N HIS A 140 -6.69 -2.51 -7.23
CA HIS A 140 -7.66 -3.60 -7.25
C HIS A 140 -7.10 -4.93 -7.77
N ASP A 141 -6.38 -4.91 -8.90
CA ASP A 141 -5.84 -6.10 -9.57
C ASP A 141 -4.68 -6.77 -8.81
N ASP A 142 -4.11 -6.07 -7.83
CA ASP A 142 -3.00 -6.55 -7.00
C ASP A 142 -3.49 -7.17 -5.68
N ILE A 143 -4.81 -7.16 -5.42
CA ILE A 143 -5.42 -7.72 -4.21
C ILE A 143 -5.82 -9.18 -4.46
N ILE A 144 -5.25 -10.09 -3.67
CA ILE A 144 -5.72 -11.48 -3.56
C ILE A 144 -6.48 -11.60 -2.22
N PRO A 145 -7.82 -11.58 -2.21
CA PRO A 145 -8.60 -11.56 -0.98
C PRO A 145 -8.49 -12.89 -0.22
N TYR A 146 -8.55 -12.84 1.11
CA TYR A 146 -8.62 -14.05 1.94
C TYR A 146 -9.42 -13.80 3.22
N VAL A 147 -9.82 -14.87 3.89
CA VAL A 147 -10.44 -14.85 5.22
C VAL A 147 -9.56 -15.55 6.24
N SER A 148 -9.63 -15.09 7.48
CA SER A 148 -8.91 -15.68 8.61
C SER A 148 -9.82 -15.81 9.82
N ASN A 149 -9.60 -16.87 10.61
CA ASN A 149 -10.21 -17.06 11.91
C ASN A 149 -9.28 -16.58 13.05
N ASP A 150 -8.11 -16.04 12.72
CA ASP A 150 -7.20 -15.43 13.69
C ASP A 150 -7.85 -14.13 14.23
N PRO A 151 -8.00 -13.97 15.56
CA PRO A 151 -8.52 -12.72 16.14
C PRO A 151 -7.63 -11.51 15.85
N ILE A 152 -6.35 -11.71 15.53
CA ILE A 152 -5.40 -10.65 15.17
C ILE A 152 -4.72 -11.03 13.84
N PRO A 153 -5.45 -10.98 12.71
CA PRO A 153 -4.96 -11.48 11.44
C PRO A 153 -3.79 -10.65 10.90
N ILE A 154 -3.75 -9.36 11.24
CA ILE A 154 -2.71 -8.40 10.84
C ILE A 154 -2.00 -7.86 12.08
N LYS A 155 -0.67 -7.88 12.10
CA LYS A 155 0.12 -7.18 13.12
C LYS A 155 0.46 -5.78 12.64
N ASN A 156 -0.26 -4.77 13.14
CA ASN A 156 -0.03 -3.37 12.80
C ASN A 156 -0.43 -2.49 14.01
N GLU A 157 0.32 -1.41 14.26
CA GLU A 157 0.10 -0.54 15.43
C GLU A 157 -1.25 0.19 15.39
N TYR A 158 -1.78 0.48 14.19
CA TYR A 158 -3.04 1.18 14.01
C TYR A 158 -4.27 0.26 13.99
N LEU A 159 -4.08 -1.07 13.95
CA LEU A 159 -5.18 -2.00 13.69
C LEU A 159 -6.32 -1.84 14.71
N GLN A 160 -5.98 -1.83 16.01
CA GLN A 160 -6.97 -1.77 17.09
C GLN A 160 -7.65 -0.41 17.21
N GLU A 161 -7.00 0.66 16.74
CA GLU A 161 -7.59 2.00 16.72
C GLU A 161 -8.58 2.14 15.56
N PHE A 162 -8.27 1.53 14.41
CA PHE A 162 -8.98 1.75 13.15
C PHE A 162 -10.05 0.70 12.84
N LEU A 163 -9.89 -0.53 13.32
CA LEU A 163 -10.79 -1.64 13.02
C LEU A 163 -11.17 -2.41 14.30
N ILE A 164 -12.44 -2.81 14.41
CA ILE A 164 -12.96 -3.64 15.50
C ILE A 164 -13.47 -4.96 14.93
N TRP A 165 -13.10 -6.07 15.56
CA TRP A 165 -13.62 -7.39 15.21
C TRP A 165 -15.08 -7.55 15.65
N THR A 166 -15.95 -7.93 14.72
CA THR A 166 -17.39 -8.12 14.90
C THR A 166 -17.80 -9.43 14.22
N ALA A 167 -18.20 -10.43 15.00
CA ALA A 167 -18.39 -11.81 14.52
C ALA A 167 -19.62 -12.01 13.60
N ASP A 168 -20.54 -11.06 13.57
CA ASP A 168 -21.78 -11.07 12.78
C ASP A 168 -21.65 -10.29 11.45
N ARG A 169 -20.44 -9.84 11.09
CA ARG A 169 -20.16 -9.07 9.87
C ARG A 169 -19.19 -9.83 8.97
N ASP A 170 -19.34 -9.62 7.66
CA ASP A 170 -18.44 -10.11 6.64
C ASP A 170 -18.06 -8.93 5.70
N PRO A 171 -16.81 -8.44 5.74
CA PRO A 171 -15.69 -8.90 6.57
C PRO A 171 -15.90 -8.62 8.08
N PRO A 172 -15.28 -9.41 8.98
CA PRO A 172 -15.48 -9.27 10.43
C PRO A 172 -14.80 -8.05 11.03
N LEU A 173 -13.81 -7.46 10.35
CA LEU A 173 -13.15 -6.23 10.81
C LEU A 173 -13.92 -5.01 10.30
N VAL A 174 -14.51 -4.23 11.21
CA VAL A 174 -15.36 -3.09 10.85
C VAL A 174 -14.67 -1.76 11.22
N PRO A 175 -14.73 -0.72 10.35
CA PRO A 175 -14.22 0.62 10.65
C PRO A 175 -14.74 1.24 11.94
N THR A 176 -13.83 1.83 12.70
CA THR A 176 -14.16 2.69 13.85
C THR A 176 -14.48 4.12 13.43
N ASP A 177 -15.08 4.89 14.34
CA ASP A 177 -15.25 6.33 14.15
C ASP A 177 -13.91 7.08 14.13
N ASN A 178 -12.88 6.54 14.79
CA ASN A 178 -11.53 7.10 14.76
C ASN A 178 -10.95 7.02 13.35
N LEU A 179 -11.07 5.86 12.67
CA LEU A 179 -10.65 5.71 11.28
C LEU A 179 -11.37 6.72 10.38
N ARG A 180 -12.70 6.86 10.52
CA ARG A 180 -13.48 7.82 9.72
C ARG A 180 -12.99 9.25 9.88
N ARG A 181 -12.76 9.70 11.12
CA ARG A 181 -12.24 11.05 11.41
C ARG A 181 -10.83 11.24 10.88
N TRP A 182 -9.98 10.22 11.01
CA TRP A 182 -8.61 10.27 10.52
C TRP A 182 -8.55 10.44 9.00
N ILE A 183 -9.38 9.67 8.28
CA ILE A 183 -9.53 9.76 6.83
C ILE A 183 -10.04 11.15 6.42
N GLU A 184 -11.14 11.59 7.02
CA GLU A 184 -11.78 12.88 6.70
C GLU A 184 -10.79 14.04 6.84
N THR A 185 -10.04 14.06 7.93
CA THR A 185 -9.06 15.12 8.25
C THR A 185 -7.92 15.18 7.23
N ARG A 186 -7.62 14.07 6.56
CA ARG A 186 -6.44 13.93 5.69
C ARG A 186 -6.79 13.66 4.23
N ARG A 187 -8.07 13.66 3.86
CA ARG A 187 -8.54 13.30 2.52
C ARG A 187 -7.78 14.04 1.43
N GLN A 188 -7.66 15.37 1.53
CA GLN A 188 -7.00 16.19 0.51
C GLN A 188 -5.52 15.83 0.27
N SER A 189 -4.84 15.26 1.28
CA SER A 189 -3.41 14.90 1.19
C SER A 189 -3.19 13.42 0.86
N LEU A 190 -4.20 12.57 1.08
CA LEU A 190 -4.10 11.11 0.94
C LEU A 190 -4.85 10.56 -0.29
N GLU A 191 -5.78 11.33 -0.84
CA GLU A 191 -6.57 10.87 -1.98
C GLU A 191 -5.73 10.85 -3.26
N VAL A 192 -5.56 9.65 -3.80
CA VAL A 192 -4.89 9.40 -5.08
C VAL A 192 -5.88 9.63 -6.21
N THR A 193 -5.63 10.65 -7.03
CA THR A 193 -6.56 11.01 -8.12
C THR A 193 -6.13 10.45 -9.48
N THR A 194 -4.81 10.37 -9.72
CA THR A 194 -4.25 9.81 -10.95
C THR A 194 -3.16 8.79 -10.62
N VAL A 195 -3.03 7.80 -11.49
CA VAL A 195 -2.02 6.75 -11.42
C VAL A 195 -1.44 6.63 -12.82
N HIS A 196 -0.13 6.67 -12.94
CA HIS A 196 0.56 6.53 -14.20
C HIS A 196 1.31 5.21 -14.19
N ARG A 197 1.15 4.41 -15.25
CA ARG A 197 1.77 3.10 -15.35
C ARG A 197 2.46 2.95 -16.69
N GLU A 198 3.65 2.37 -16.67
CA GLU A 198 4.40 2.01 -17.85
C GLU A 198 5.13 0.69 -17.63
N VAL A 199 5.20 -0.10 -18.68
CA VAL A 199 5.96 -1.34 -18.76
C VAL A 199 6.98 -1.18 -19.88
N THR A 200 8.26 -1.23 -19.51
CA THR A 200 9.37 -1.15 -20.46
C THR A 200 10.37 -2.24 -20.11
N GLU A 201 10.78 -3.02 -21.12
CA GLU A 201 11.75 -4.12 -20.96
C GLU A 201 11.37 -5.14 -19.86
N GLY A 202 10.07 -5.37 -19.65
CA GLY A 202 9.59 -6.30 -18.62
C GLY A 202 9.66 -5.76 -17.20
N ILE A 203 9.84 -4.45 -17.01
CA ILE A 203 9.77 -3.77 -15.72
C ILE A 203 8.52 -2.89 -15.69
N ARG A 204 7.69 -3.04 -14.64
CA ARG A 204 6.51 -2.22 -14.41
C ARG A 204 6.84 -1.06 -13.48
N THR A 205 6.77 0.16 -13.99
CA THR A 205 6.84 1.37 -13.19
C THR A 205 5.44 1.91 -12.96
N THR A 206 5.10 2.18 -11.70
CA THR A 206 3.83 2.84 -11.33
C THR A 206 4.10 4.09 -10.51
N THR A 207 3.68 5.23 -11.02
CA THR A 207 3.82 6.53 -10.38
C THR A 207 2.48 7.01 -9.85
N ILE A 208 2.45 7.32 -8.56
CA ILE A 208 1.29 7.85 -7.87
C ILE A 208 1.65 9.23 -7.33
N PRO A 209 1.28 10.32 -8.02
CA PRO A 209 1.47 11.65 -7.48
C PRO A 209 0.48 11.90 -6.35
N PHE A 210 0.98 12.22 -5.17
CA PHE A 210 0.15 12.78 -4.10
C PHE A 210 0.77 14.06 -3.55
N PHE A 211 -0.11 15.02 -3.26
CA PHE A 211 0.26 16.31 -2.74
C PHE A 211 0.61 16.16 -1.26
N MET A 212 1.89 16.31 -0.94
CA MET A 212 2.35 16.15 0.44
C MET A 212 2.00 17.37 1.30
N GLY A 213 1.84 18.55 0.68
CA GLY A 213 1.57 19.80 1.38
C GLY A 213 2.37 20.97 0.82
N ARG A 214 2.30 22.11 1.51
CA ARG A 214 3.06 23.34 1.19
C ARG A 214 3.96 23.71 2.36
N ARG A 215 5.12 24.29 2.06
CA ARG A 215 5.99 24.93 3.06
C ARG A 215 6.31 26.36 2.67
N LEU A 216 6.46 27.22 3.67
CA LEU A 216 7.02 28.55 3.49
C LEU A 216 8.55 28.45 3.43
N VAL A 217 9.14 29.11 2.45
CA VAL A 217 10.59 29.18 2.25
C VAL A 217 11.01 30.65 2.26
N GLY A 218 12.09 30.97 2.99
CA GLY A 218 12.67 32.31 3.08
C GLY A 218 12.54 32.96 4.47
N VAL A 219 13.54 33.76 4.85
CA VAL A 219 13.67 34.43 6.16
C VAL A 219 12.52 35.42 6.45
N SER A 220 11.82 35.86 5.41
CA SER A 220 10.66 36.76 5.44
C SER A 220 9.31 36.08 5.09
N GLY A 221 9.27 34.74 4.94
CA GLY A 221 8.04 34.01 4.61
C GLY A 221 7.47 34.27 3.21
N SER A 222 8.27 34.79 2.28
CA SER A 222 7.80 35.37 1.02
C SER A 222 7.59 34.38 -0.14
N SER A 223 7.96 33.09 0.02
CA SER A 223 7.80 32.09 -1.04
C SER A 223 7.17 30.80 -0.51
N MET A 224 6.27 30.21 -1.30
CA MET A 224 5.55 28.99 -0.95
C MET A 224 5.93 27.87 -1.92
N GLN A 225 6.39 26.73 -1.39
CA GLN A 225 6.81 25.56 -2.18
C GLN A 225 5.84 24.40 -1.95
N ALA A 226 5.33 23.80 -3.02
CA ALA A 226 4.57 22.55 -2.98
C ALA A 226 5.51 21.34 -3.09
N MET A 227 5.23 20.26 -2.34
CA MET A 227 6.00 19.02 -2.42
C MET A 227 5.13 17.84 -2.87
N TRP A 228 5.72 16.97 -3.68
CA TRP A 228 5.11 15.77 -4.25
C TRP A 228 6.03 14.58 -3.99
N ASN A 229 5.45 13.41 -3.71
CA ASN A 229 6.19 12.15 -3.67
C ASN A 229 5.70 11.25 -4.81
N ASN A 230 6.63 10.52 -5.43
CA ASN A 230 6.40 9.67 -6.60
C ASN A 230 7.33 8.46 -6.45
N GLU A 231 6.85 7.25 -6.19
CA GLU A 231 7.65 6.04 -6.42
C GLU A 231 6.84 4.75 -6.18
N ARG A 232 6.86 3.84 -7.16
CA ARG A 232 6.71 2.38 -6.99
C ARG A 232 7.21 1.64 -8.24
N GLU A 233 8.11 0.68 -8.03
CA GLU A 233 8.59 -0.25 -9.06
C GLU A 233 8.20 -1.67 -8.66
N GLU A 234 7.63 -2.43 -9.59
CA GLU A 234 7.19 -3.80 -9.32
C GLU A 234 7.73 -4.77 -10.40
N PRO A 235 8.22 -5.96 -10.01
CA PRO A 235 8.57 -6.99 -10.98
C PRO A 235 7.30 -7.58 -11.62
N HIS A 236 7.40 -7.87 -12.93
CA HIS A 236 6.35 -8.53 -13.71
C HIS A 236 6.14 -9.99 -13.33
#